data_AF-A0AAE8QNP9-F1
#
_entry.id   AF-A0AAE8QNP9-F1
#
_cell.length_a   1.000
_cell.length_b   1.000
_cell.length_c   1.000
_cell.angle_alpha   90.00
_cell.angle_beta   90.00
_cell.angle_gamma   90.00
#
_symmetry.space_group_name_H-M   'P 1'
#
loop_
_entity.id
_entity.type
_entity.pdbx_description
1 polymer ?
#
loop_
_entity_poly.entity_id
_entity_poly.type
_entity_poly.pdbx_seq_one_letter_code
_entity_poly.pdbx_strand_id
1 'polypeptide(L)' 'MNEQFLIDQIVMYLGTFQRFGGKHNESMAYNRLEQLRVMVGLKDADEATDYLIMKMEGAMAA' A
#
# COMPACT_ATOMS: atom_id res chain seq x y z
N MET A 1 -9.29 -11.78 -1.84
CA MET A 1 -8.75 -10.67 -1.01
C MET A 1 -9.28 -9.38 -1.61
N ASN A 2 -9.82 -8.46 -0.82
CA ASN A 2 -10.39 -7.22 -1.35
C ASN A 2 -9.35 -6.09 -1.35
N GLU A 3 -9.61 -5.05 -2.14
CA GLU A 3 -8.71 -3.90 -2.35
C GLU A 3 -8.42 -3.17 -1.03
N GLN A 4 -9.45 -2.87 -0.23
CA GLN A 4 -9.29 -2.14 1.03
C GLN A 4 -8.39 -2.88 2.03
N PHE A 5 -8.53 -4.21 2.13
CA PHE A 5 -7.67 -5.01 3.00
C PHE A 5 -6.19 -4.92 2.58
N LEU A 6 -5.89 -4.87 1.29
CA LEU A 6 -4.52 -4.68 0.81
C LEU A 6 -3.99 -3.30 1.18
N ILE A 7 -4.80 -2.26 0.98
CA ILE A 7 -4.45 -0.88 1.35
C ILE A 7 -4.15 -0.79 2.85
N ASP A 8 -5.02 -1.33 3.69
CA ASP A 8 -4.85 -1.33 5.15
C ASP A 8 -3.54 -2.04 5.56
N GLN A 9 -3.19 -3.16 4.92
CA GLN A 9 -1.93 -3.86 5.18
C GLN A 9 -0.70 -3.05 4.74
N ILE A 10 -0.74 -2.38 3.59
CA ILE A 10 0.37 -1.53 3.13
C ILE A 10 0.60 -0.41 4.15
N VAL A 11 -0.46 0.29 4.57
CA VAL A 11 -0.39 1.37 5.55
C VAL A 11 0.16 0.86 6.89
N MET A 12 -0.30 -0.30 7.36
CA MET A 12 0.19 -0.92 8.58
C MET A 12 1.70 -1.21 8.53
N TYR A 13 2.19 -1.81 7.44
CA TYR A 13 3.61 -2.13 7.30
C TYR A 13 4.47 -0.87 7.17
N LEU A 14 4.04 0.12 6.38
CA LEU A 14 4.75 1.40 6.25
C LEU A 14 4.79 2.16 7.59
N GLY A 15 3.68 2.24 8.31
CA GLY A 15 3.64 2.88 9.63
C GLY A 15 4.51 2.17 10.67
N THR A 16 4.57 0.84 10.62
CA THR A 16 5.44 0.05 11.50
C THR A 16 6.92 0.25 11.13
N PHE A 17 7.25 0.26 9.83
CA PHE A 17 8.59 0.56 9.34
C PHE A 17 9.04 1.97 9.73
N GLN A 18 8.17 2.97 9.60
CA GLN A 18 8.49 4.35 10.00
C GLN A 18 8.79 4.46 11.51
N ARG A 19 8.07 3.71 12.35
CA ARG A 19 8.22 3.77 13.82
C ARG A 19 9.39 2.97 14.35
N PHE A 20 9.63 1.78 13.81
CA PHE A 20 10.57 0.81 14.39
C PHE A 20 11.69 0.41 13.42
N GLY A 21 11.64 0.87 12.17
CA GLY A 21 12.50 0.40 11.10
C GLY A 21 12.23 -1.05 10.71
N GLY A 22 13.24 -1.66 10.10
CA GLY A 22 13.28 -3.10 9.82
C GLY A 22 12.93 -3.47 8.38
N LYS A 23 13.87 -4.13 7.70
CA LYS A 23 13.74 -4.58 6.30
C LYS A 23 12.54 -5.49 6.05
N HIS A 24 12.06 -6.20 7.08
CA HIS A 24 10.89 -7.08 6.94
C HIS A 24 9.62 -6.29 6.62
N ASN A 25 9.33 -5.22 7.38
CA ASN A 25 8.12 -4.42 7.17
C ASN A 25 8.16 -3.67 5.84
N GLU A 26 9.32 -3.13 5.48
CA GLU A 26 9.55 -2.53 4.17
C GLU A 26 9.28 -3.53 3.03
N SER A 27 9.85 -4.74 3.12
CA SER A 27 9.64 -5.79 2.12
C SER A 27 8.17 -6.23 2.03
N MET A 28 7.48 -6.31 3.17
CA MET A 28 6.06 -6.66 3.22
C MET A 28 5.18 -5.55 2.62
N ALA A 29 5.49 -4.28 2.86
CA ALA A 29 4.81 -3.16 2.23
C ALA A 29 4.93 -3.23 0.70
N TYR A 30 6.14 -3.41 0.15
CA TYR A 30 6.33 -3.52 -1.29
C TYR A 30 5.66 -4.75 -1.91
N ASN A 31 5.69 -5.90 -1.23
CA ASN A 31 4.97 -7.08 -1.70
C ASN A 31 3.45 -6.86 -1.78
N ARG A 32 2.88 -6.11 -0.82
CA ARG A 32 1.45 -5.78 -0.84
C ARG A 32 1.12 -4.72 -1.88
N LEU A 33 2.00 -3.75 -2.10
CA LEU A 33 1.88 -2.77 -3.18
C LEU A 33 1.86 -3.44 -4.55
N GLU A 34 2.72 -4.43 -4.78
CA GLU A 34 2.71 -5.22 -6.02
C GLU A 34 1.41 -6.03 -6.20
N GLN A 35 0.87 -6.58 -5.11
CA GLN A 35 -0.43 -7.26 -5.15
C GLN A 35 -1.57 -6.29 -5.48
N LEU A 36 -1.53 -5.07 -4.96
CA LEU A 36 -2.48 -4.01 -5.29
C LEU A 36 -2.37 -3.62 -6.77
N ARG A 37 -1.14 -3.45 -7.27
CA ARG A 37 -0.85 -3.17 -8.69
C ARG A 37 -1.51 -4.18 -9.60
N VAL A 38 -1.27 -5.48 -9.36
CA VAL A 38 -1.83 -6.57 -10.17
C VAL A 38 -3.35 -6.64 -10.04
N MET A 39 -3.90 -6.43 -8.84
CA MET A 39 -5.35 -6.49 -8.59
C MET A 39 -6.11 -5.41 -9.36
N VAL A 40 -5.57 -4.20 -9.42
CA VAL A 40 -6.22 -3.03 -10.03
C VAL A 40 -5.84 -2.90 -11.53
N GLY A 41 -4.84 -3.65 -11.99
CA GLY A 41 -4.38 -3.63 -13.38
C GLY A 41 -3.49 -2.43 -13.70
N LEU A 42 -2.70 -1.97 -12.72
CA LEU A 42 -1.80 -0.84 -12.86
C LEU A 42 -0.48 -1.24 -13.52
N LYS A 43 0.12 -0.32 -14.26
CA LYS A 43 1.27 -0.61 -15.11
C LYS A 43 2.54 -0.91 -14.33
N ASP A 44 2.83 -0.11 -13.32
CA ASP A 44 4.07 -0.15 -12.55
C ASP A 44 3.86 0.25 -11.08
N ALA A 45 4.95 0.26 -10.31
CA ALA A 45 4.93 0.57 -8.89
C ALA A 45 4.62 2.04 -8.59
N ASP A 46 4.92 2.95 -9.53
CA ASP A 46 4.63 4.37 -9.38
C ASP A 46 3.11 4.60 -9.45
N GLU A 47 2.45 4.02 -10.47
CA GLU A 47 0.99 4.05 -10.56
C GLU A 47 0.31 3.40 -9.33
N ALA A 48 0.87 2.32 -8.79
CA ALA A 48 0.37 1.69 -7.57
C ALA A 48 0.50 2.59 -6.34
N THR A 49 1.58 3.36 -6.26
CA THR A 49 1.81 4.32 -5.18
C THR A 49 0.84 5.49 -5.27
N ASP A 50 0.68 6.07 -6.47
CA ASP A 50 -0.28 7.16 -6.71
C ASP A 50 -1.71 6.72 -6.40
N TYR A 51 -2.09 5.49 -6.82
CA TYR A 51 -3.39 4.92 -6.52
C TYR A 51 -3.62 4.76 -5.01
N LEU A 52 -2.62 4.26 -4.28
CA LEU A 52 -2.68 4.13 -2.82
C LEU A 52 -2.90 5.49 -2.16
N ILE A 53 -2.15 6.52 -2.57
CA ILE A 53 -2.29 7.89 -2.05
C ILE A 53 -3.70 8.42 -2.31
N MET A 54 -4.19 8.33 -3.54
CA MET A 54 -5.54 8.77 -3.92
C MET A 54 -6.62 8.10 -3.04
N LYS A 55 -6.49 6.80 -2.76
CA LYS A 55 -7.44 6.06 -1.91
C LYS A 55 -7.38 6.51 -0.45
N MET A 56 -6.19 6.80 0.08
CA MET A 56 -6.04 7.33 1.42
C MET A 56 -6.61 8.75 1.57
N GLU A 57 -6.40 9.62 0.58
CA GLU A 57 -6.96 10.98 0.56
C GLU A 57 -8.49 10.97 0.47
N GLY A 58 -9.05 10.12 -0.40
CA GLY A 58 -10.50 9.94 -0.52
C GLY A 58 -11.15 9.41 0.77
N ALA A 59 -10.45 8.58 1.53
CA ALA A 59 -10.91 8.07 2.83
C ALA A 59 -10.83 9.11 3.96
N MET A 60 -9.92 10.09 3.89
CA MET A 60 -9.82 11.18 4.86
C MET A 60 -10.83 12.32 4.60
N ALA A 61 -11.35 12.42 3.38
CA ALA A 61 -12.32 13.44 2.98
C ALA A 61 -13.79 13.05 3.23
N ALA A 62 -14.07 11.79 3.58
CA ALA A 62 -15.40 11.24 3.87
C ALA A 62 -15.66 11.14 5.38
#